data_AF-A0A538DDW7-F1
#
_entry.id   AF-A0A538DDW7-F1
#
_cell.length_a   1.000
_cell.length_b   1.000
_cell.length_c   1.000
_cell.angle_alpha   90.00
_cell.angle_beta   90.00
_cell.angle_gamma   90.00
#
_symmetry.space_group_name_H-M   'P 1'
#
loop_
_entity.id
_entity.type
_entity.pdbx_description
1 polymer ?
#
loop_
_entity_poly.entity_id
_entity_poly.type
_entity_poly.pdbx_seq_one_letter_code
_entity_poly.pdbx_strand_id
1 'polypeptide(L)'
;MRRIVNARSVTIGLAATFVGLALIGGVIIRFVDHQNFPSVGLGIWWALQTVTTVGYGDVVPATTAGRTIGGLEMVLGIAFISFVTAGVTSSLVQRAARAESEADRVHREEIAERIVDQLAELGKRLDAVDSKLAR
;
A
#
# COMPACT_ATOMS: atom_id res chain seq x y z
N MET A 1 20.85 6.88 -3.02
CA MET A 1 19.97 6.23 -2.02
C MET A 1 18.79 5.50 -2.68
N ARG A 2 19.05 4.74 -3.75
CA ARG A 2 18.06 4.05 -4.60
C ARG A 2 18.33 2.55 -4.56
N ARG A 3 17.88 1.85 -3.52
CA ARG A 3 17.62 0.42 -3.63
C ARG A 3 16.12 0.26 -3.60
N ILE A 4 15.59 0.00 -4.79
CA ILE A 4 14.23 -0.45 -5.02
C ILE A 4 13.98 -1.57 -4.01
N VAL A 5 13.15 -1.30 -3.01
CA VAL A 5 12.75 -2.33 -2.05
C VAL A 5 11.92 -3.32 -2.88
N ASN A 6 12.52 -4.47 -3.20
CA ASN A 6 11.85 -5.51 -3.97
C ASN A 6 10.53 -5.87 -3.27
N ALA A 7 9.45 -6.11 -4.02
CA ALA A 7 8.16 -6.48 -3.45
C ALA A 7 8.31 -7.65 -2.45
N ARG A 8 9.16 -8.64 -2.77
CA ARG A 8 9.53 -9.74 -1.88
C ARG A 8 10.15 -9.27 -0.56
N SER A 9 11.07 -8.29 -0.58
CA SER A 9 11.66 -7.72 0.65
C SER A 9 10.67 -6.89 1.47
N VAL A 10 9.72 -6.20 0.82
CA VAL A 10 8.63 -5.49 1.53
C VAL A 10 7.74 -6.50 2.25
N THR A 11 7.28 -7.54 1.54
CA THR A 11 6.43 -8.57 2.13
C THR A 11 7.11 -9.29 3.29
N ILE A 12 8.39 -9.66 3.14
CA ILE A 12 9.18 -10.27 4.23
C ILE A 12 9.31 -9.29 5.40
N GLY A 13 9.56 -8.00 5.13
CA GLY A 13 9.64 -6.98 6.16
C GLY A 13 8.34 -6.82 6.94
N LEU A 14 7.19 -6.75 6.26
CA LEU A 14 5.88 -6.68 6.91
C LEU A 14 5.57 -7.91 7.75
N ALA A 15 5.85 -9.10 7.22
CA ALA A 15 5.68 -10.36 7.97
C ALA A 15 6.60 -10.41 9.20
N ALA A 16 7.86 -9.99 9.07
CA ALA A 16 8.80 -9.92 10.18
C ALA A 16 8.36 -8.90 11.23
N THR A 17 7.84 -7.73 10.83
CA THR A 17 7.30 -6.74 11.76
C THR A 17 6.07 -7.27 12.49
N PHE A 18 5.15 -7.94 11.80
CA PHE A 18 3.97 -8.54 12.41
C PHE A 18 4.35 -9.61 13.43
N VAL A 19 5.24 -10.55 13.05
CA VAL A 19 5.75 -11.57 13.97
C VAL A 19 6.50 -10.94 15.13
N GLY A 20 7.30 -9.89 14.86
CA GLY A 20 8.02 -9.13 15.87
C GLY A 20 7.08 -8.50 16.91
N LEU A 21 6.01 -7.83 16.47
CA LEU A 21 4.98 -7.27 17.36
C LEU A 21 4.39 -8.37 18.25
N ALA A 22 3.92 -9.47 17.66
CA ALA A 22 3.30 -10.56 18.40
C ALA A 22 4.27 -11.22 19.42
N LEU A 23 5.53 -11.44 19.03
CA LEU A 23 6.53 -12.04 19.91
C LEU A 23 6.91 -11.09 21.05
N ILE A 24 7.17 -9.82 20.74
CA ILE A 24 7.57 -8.82 21.74
C ILE A 24 6.41 -8.55 22.70
N GLY A 25 5.21 -8.27 22.19
CA GLY A 25 4.01 -8.06 23.01
C GLY A 25 3.70 -9.27 23.89
N GLY A 26 3.78 -10.48 23.33
CA GLY A 26 3.56 -11.73 24.06
C GLY A 26 4.59 -12.03 25.16
N VAL A 27 5.85 -11.67 24.94
CA VAL A 27 6.89 -11.78 25.98
C VAL A 27 6.69 -10.71 27.06
N ILE A 28 6.44 -9.46 26.68
CA ILE A 28 6.26 -8.36 27.64
C ILE A 28 5.06 -8.64 28.54
N ILE A 29 3.92 -9.08 27.98
CA ILE A 29 2.73 -9.34 28.79
C ILE A 29 2.94 -10.48 29.78
N ARG A 30 3.74 -11.49 29.41
CA ARG A 30 4.13 -12.57 30.31
C ARG A 30 4.93 -12.08 31.52
N PHE A 31 5.77 -11.06 31.35
CA PHE A 31 6.53 -10.48 32.46
C PHE A 31 5.68 -9.57 33.33
N VAL A 32 4.80 -8.77 32.71
CA VAL A 32 4.00 -7.76 33.41
C VAL A 32 2.76 -8.36 34.10
N ASP A 33 2.20 -9.43 33.54
CA ASP A 33 0.99 -10.09 34.03
C ASP A 33 1.15 -11.62 34.10
N HIS A 34 2.21 -12.06 34.77
CA HIS A 34 2.62 -13.47 34.86
C HIS A 34 1.58 -14.43 35.46
N GLN A 35 0.63 -13.93 36.25
CA GLN A 35 -0.43 -14.75 36.85
C GLN A 35 -1.49 -15.13 35.82
N ASN A 36 -1.88 -14.18 34.94
CA ASN A 36 -2.87 -14.43 33.88
C ASN A 36 -2.23 -15.02 32.62
N PHE A 37 -0.93 -14.78 32.42
CA PHE A 37 -0.15 -15.35 31.34
C PHE A 37 0.90 -16.30 31.94
N PRO A 38 0.60 -17.58 32.19
CA PRO A 38 1.58 -18.50 32.78
C PRO A 38 2.71 -18.91 31.82
N SER A 39 2.48 -18.87 30.50
CA SER A 39 3.47 -19.23 29.48
C SER A 39 3.63 -18.13 28.42
N VAL A 40 4.82 -18.06 27.81
CA VAL A 40 5.09 -17.14 26.68
C VAL A 40 4.18 -17.45 25.49
N GLY A 41 3.88 -18.73 25.25
CA GLY A 41 2.97 -19.15 24.18
C GLY A 41 1.57 -18.53 24.32
N LEU A 42 1.05 -18.46 25.55
CA LEU A 42 -0.25 -17.82 25.80
C LEU A 42 -0.20 -16.31 25.59
N GLY A 43 0.93 -15.67 25.96
CA GLY A 43 1.17 -14.26 25.66
C GLY A 43 1.21 -13.98 24.16
N ILE A 44 1.91 -14.82 23.38
CA ILE A 44 1.98 -14.70 21.92
C ILE A 44 0.59 -14.90 21.30
N TRP A 45 -0.18 -15.89 21.77
CA TRP A 45 -1.56 -16.11 21.32
C TRP A 45 -2.43 -14.87 21.53
N TRP A 46 -2.37 -14.27 22.73
CA TRP A 46 -3.06 -13.02 23.01
C TRP A 46 -2.58 -11.85 22.13
N ALA A 47 -1.28 -11.71 21.92
CA ALA A 47 -0.74 -10.66 21.07
C ALA A 47 -1.17 -10.84 19.61
N LEU A 48 -1.17 -12.07 19.08
CA LEU A 48 -1.65 -12.39 17.74
C LEU A 48 -3.11 -11.96 17.56
N GLN A 49 -4.02 -12.41 18.43
CA GLN A 49 -5.44 -12.05 18.31
C GLN A 49 -5.70 -10.55 18.50
N THR A 50 -4.82 -9.85 19.24
CA THR A 50 -4.92 -8.40 19.45
C THR A 50 -4.45 -7.62 18.22
N VAL A 51 -3.26 -7.95 17.69
CA VAL A 51 -2.70 -7.29 16.51
C VAL A 51 -3.55 -7.54 15.26
N THR A 52 -4.14 -8.74 15.13
CA THR A 52 -5.08 -9.05 14.03
C THR A 52 -6.50 -8.55 14.29
N THR A 53 -6.77 -7.89 15.41
CA THR A 53 -8.10 -7.40 15.82
C THR A 53 -9.18 -8.50 15.91
N VAL A 54 -8.79 -9.76 16.09
CA VAL A 54 -9.71 -10.89 16.26
C VAL A 54 -10.33 -10.89 17.65
N GLY A 55 -9.48 -10.79 18.69
CA GLY A 55 -9.90 -10.59 20.08
C GLY A 55 -10.93 -11.58 20.60
N TYR A 56 -10.61 -12.89 20.64
CA TYR A 56 -11.52 -13.91 21.18
C TYR A 56 -11.96 -13.65 22.62
N GLY A 57 -11.15 -12.93 23.41
CA GLY A 57 -11.46 -12.56 24.79
C GLY A 57 -11.30 -13.70 25.80
N ASP A 58 -10.74 -14.82 25.36
CA ASP A 58 -10.38 -16.00 26.14
C ASP A 58 -9.24 -15.73 27.15
N VAL A 59 -8.30 -14.87 26.78
CA VAL A 59 -7.21 -14.40 27.64
C VAL A 59 -7.06 -12.90 27.46
N VAL A 60 -7.01 -12.16 28.57
CA VAL A 60 -6.86 -10.70 28.58
C VAL A 60 -6.02 -10.23 29.77
N PRO A 61 -5.26 -9.13 29.65
CA PRO A 61 -4.56 -8.54 30.78
C PRO A 61 -5.52 -8.07 31.87
N ALA A 62 -5.31 -8.54 33.09
CA ALA A 62 -6.13 -8.19 34.24
C ALA A 62 -5.47 -7.13 35.12
N THR A 63 -4.14 -7.11 35.16
CA THR A 63 -3.37 -6.13 35.94
C THR A 63 -3.39 -4.74 35.31
N THR A 64 -3.26 -3.68 36.11
CA THR A 64 -3.17 -2.30 35.61
C THR A 64 -2.02 -2.13 34.63
N ALA A 65 -0.84 -2.67 34.96
CA ALA A 65 0.32 -2.61 34.09
C ALA A 65 0.09 -3.41 32.79
N GLY A 66 -0.51 -4.60 32.89
CA GLY A 66 -0.85 -5.41 31.72
C GLY A 66 -1.85 -4.72 30.79
N ARG A 67 -2.84 -4.02 31.34
CA ARG A 67 -3.80 -3.21 30.57
C ARG A 67 -3.14 -2.04 29.86
N THR A 68 -2.16 -1.37 30.49
CA THR A 68 -1.38 -0.31 29.84
C THR A 68 -0.61 -0.86 28.63
N ILE A 69 0.08 -2.00 28.80
CA ILE A 69 0.77 -2.67 27.68
C ILE A 69 -0.22 -3.11 26.61
N GLY A 70 -1.37 -3.68 27.00
CA GLY A 70 -2.44 -4.06 26.08
C GLY A 70 -2.96 -2.89 25.26
N GLY A 71 -3.17 -1.73 25.87
CA GLY A 71 -3.56 -0.52 25.16
C GLY A 71 -2.51 -0.06 24.13
N LEU A 72 -1.23 -0.12 24.50
CA LEU A 72 -0.14 0.19 23.55
C LEU A 72 -0.09 -0.81 22.39
N GLU A 73 -0.23 -2.10 22.68
CA GLU A 73 -0.25 -3.17 21.67
C GLU A 73 -1.40 -2.97 20.66
N MET A 74 -2.60 -2.60 21.15
CA MET A 74 -3.74 -2.29 20.29
C MET A 74 -3.46 -1.12 19.33
N VAL A 75 -2.86 -0.03 19.83
CA VAL A 75 -2.49 1.12 19.00
C VAL A 75 -1.46 0.71 17.95
N LEU A 76 -0.46 -0.08 18.32
CA LEU A 76 0.55 -0.60 17.39
C LEU A 76 -0.06 -1.52 16.32
N GLY A 77 -1.03 -2.37 16.69
CA GLY A 77 -1.75 -3.23 15.76
C GLY A 77 -2.52 -2.43 14.70
N ILE A 78 -3.31 -1.44 15.12
CA ILE A 78 -4.05 -0.57 14.20
C ILE A 78 -3.09 0.25 13.32
N ALA A 79 -2.00 0.77 13.88
CA ALA A 79 -0.98 1.49 13.12
C ALA A 79 -0.32 0.60 12.06
N PHE A 80 -0.03 -0.65 12.40
CA PHE A 80 0.53 -1.63 11.46
C PHE A 80 -0.44 -1.94 10.31
N ILE A 81 -1.71 -2.24 10.60
CA ILE A 81 -2.72 -2.49 9.56
C ILE A 81 -2.90 -1.26 8.66
N SER A 82 -2.92 -0.06 9.25
CA SER A 82 -3.02 1.20 8.51
C SER A 82 -1.84 1.42 7.56
N PHE A 83 -0.62 1.14 8.03
CA PHE A 83 0.58 1.23 7.22
C PHE A 83 0.57 0.27 6.02
N VAL A 84 0.19 -1.00 6.25
CA VAL A 84 0.05 -1.99 5.18
C VAL A 84 -0.98 -1.54 4.15
N THR A 85 -2.14 -1.08 4.62
CA THR A 85 -3.24 -0.60 3.77
C THR A 85 -2.80 0.59 2.93
N ALA A 86 -2.16 1.60 3.54
CA ALA A 86 -1.64 2.76 2.85
C ALA A 86 -0.60 2.38 1.78
N GLY A 87 0.28 1.42 2.08
CA GLY A 87 1.27 0.90 1.13
C GLY A 87 0.62 0.25 -0.10
N VAL A 88 -0.39 -0.59 0.12
CA VAL A 88 -1.16 -1.23 -0.96
C VAL A 88 -1.90 -0.18 -1.79
N THR A 89 -2.63 0.72 -1.14
CA THR A 89 -3.38 1.79 -1.81
C THR A 89 -2.45 2.68 -2.65
N SER A 90 -1.30 3.08 -2.11
CA SER A 90 -0.31 3.87 -2.86
C SER A 90 0.19 3.12 -4.11
N SER A 91 0.45 1.81 -4.00
CA SER A 91 0.84 1.00 -5.15
C SER A 91 -0.26 0.92 -6.20
N LEU A 92 -1.53 0.83 -5.81
CA LEU A 92 -2.65 0.79 -6.74
C LEU A 92 -2.83 2.13 -7.45
N VAL A 93 -2.81 3.24 -6.70
CA VAL A 93 -2.89 4.60 -7.25
C VAL A 93 -1.74 4.88 -8.22
N GLN A 94 -0.51 4.50 -7.88
CA GLN A 94 0.64 4.65 -8.77
C GLN A 94 0.50 3.84 -10.07
N ARG A 95 -0.08 2.64 -10.01
CA ARG A 95 -0.33 1.81 -11.21
C ARG A 95 -1.42 2.42 -12.08
N ALA A 96 -2.50 2.91 -11.47
CA ALA A 96 -3.58 3.59 -12.19
C ALA A 96 -3.08 4.85 -12.89
N ALA A 97 -2.34 5.71 -12.18
CA ALA A 97 -1.78 6.94 -12.75
C ALA A 97 -0.79 6.68 -13.90
N ARG A 98 0.00 5.60 -13.82
CA ARG A 98 0.88 5.19 -14.93
C ARG A 98 0.09 4.76 -16.16
N ALA A 99 -0.94 3.94 -15.98
CA ALA A 99 -1.79 3.48 -17.08
C ALA A 99 -2.51 4.66 -17.76
N GLU A 100 -3.01 5.62 -16.98
CA GLU A 100 -3.62 6.85 -17.50
C GLU A 100 -2.61 7.69 -18.30
N SER A 101 -1.40 7.90 -17.76
CA SER A 101 -0.35 8.66 -18.46
C SER A 101 0.10 8.01 -19.78
N GLU A 102 0.08 6.68 -19.86
CA GLU A 102 0.43 5.93 -21.05
C GLU A 102 -0.69 6.04 -22.11
N ALA A 103 -1.95 5.91 -21.69
CA ALA A 103 -3.11 6.10 -22.56
C ALA A 103 -3.16 7.54 -23.13
N ASP A 104 -2.92 8.55 -22.28
CA ASP A 104 -2.87 9.95 -22.69
C ASP A 104 -1.74 10.21 -23.69
N ARG A 105 -0.57 9.59 -23.49
CA ARG A 105 0.56 9.73 -24.42
C ARG A 105 0.24 9.15 -25.79
N VAL A 106 -0.31 7.94 -25.83
CA VAL A 106 -0.74 7.29 -27.08
C VAL A 106 -1.81 8.12 -27.79
N HIS A 107 -2.80 8.63 -27.06
CA HIS A 107 -3.85 9.46 -27.63
C HIS A 107 -3.33 10.79 -28.19
N ARG A 108 -2.37 11.43 -27.50
CA ARG A 108 -1.73 12.66 -27.99
C ARG A 108 -0.90 12.41 -29.25
N GLU A 109 -0.18 11.29 -29.32
CA GLU A 109 0.57 10.89 -30.51
C GLU A 109 -0.39 10.66 -31.69
N GLU A 110 -1.52 9.97 -31.48
CA GLU A 110 -2.54 9.76 -32.51
C GLU A 110 -3.17 11.08 -32.99
N ILE A 111 -3.48 12.02 -32.08
CA ILE A 111 -4.01 13.33 -32.45
C ILE A 111 -2.97 14.12 -33.27
N ALA A 112 -1.71 14.10 -32.85
CA ALA A 112 -0.65 14.82 -33.56
C ALA A 112 -0.48 14.30 -34.99
N GLU A 113 -0.50 12.98 -35.19
CA GLU A 113 -0.43 12.34 -36.51
C GLU A 113 -1.63 12.75 -37.38
N ARG A 114 -2.86 12.68 -36.84
CA ARG A 114 -4.07 13.12 -37.56
C ARG A 114 -4.02 14.59 -37.96
N ILE A 115 -3.52 15.48 -37.09
CA ILE A 115 -3.38 16.91 -37.42
C ILE A 115 -2.39 17.09 -38.57
N VAL A 116 -1.24 16.41 -38.53
CA VAL A 116 -0.25 16.48 -39.60
C VAL A 116 -0.83 16.02 -40.94
N ASP A 117 -1.56 14.91 -40.95
CA ASP A 117 -2.22 14.40 -42.16
C ASP A 117 -3.28 15.38 -42.69
N GLN A 118 -4.10 15.96 -41.81
CA GLN A 118 -5.09 16.96 -42.19
C GLN A 118 -4.45 18.22 -42.77
N LEU A 119 -3.34 18.69 -42.21
CA LEU A 119 -2.59 19.84 -42.73
C LEU A 119 -1.98 19.52 -44.10
N ALA A 120 -1.42 18.33 -44.30
CA ALA A 120 -0.88 17.90 -45.58
C ALA A 120 -1.97 17.83 -46.67
N GLU A 121 -3.15 17.32 -46.33
CA GLU A 121 -4.32 17.29 -47.22
C GLU A 121 -4.84 18.69 -47.55
N LEU A 122 -4.94 19.59 -46.54
CA LEU A 122 -5.34 20.98 -46.77
C LEU A 122 -4.36 21.71 -47.70
N GLY A 123 -3.05 21.50 -47.53
CA GLY A 123 -2.03 22.04 -48.43
C GLY A 123 -2.25 21.61 -49.88
N LYS A 124 -2.47 20.31 -50.12
CA LYS A 124 -2.77 19.79 -51.47
C LYS A 124 -4.03 20.41 -52.09
N ARG A 125 -5.07 20.68 -51.29
CA ARG A 125 -6.30 21.32 -51.76
C ARG A 125 -6.10 22.78 -52.16
N LEU A 126 -5.31 23.52 -51.37
CA LEU A 126 -4.94 24.90 -51.69
C LEU A 126 -4.17 24.98 -53.02
N ASP A 127 -3.14 24.14 -53.20
CA ASP A 127 -2.37 24.08 -54.45
C ASP A 127 -3.27 23.78 -55.67
N ALA A 128 -4.23 22.88 -55.50
CA ALA A 128 -5.19 22.56 -56.55
C ALA A 128 -6.12 23.74 -56.90
N VAL A 129 -6.53 24.56 -55.92
CA VAL A 129 -7.36 25.74 -56.16
C VAL A 129 -6.55 26.84 -56.86
N ASP A 130 -5.33 27.11 -56.41
CA ASP A 130 -4.45 28.12 -57.02
C ASP A 130 -4.17 27.80 -58.49
N SER A 131 -3.95 26.51 -58.81
CA SER A 131 -3.77 26.06 -60.20
C SER A 131 -4.99 26.29 -61.10
N LYS A 132 -6.20 26.33 -60.53
CA LYS A 132 -7.45 26.60 -61.27
C LYS A 132 -7.69 28.09 -61.48
N LEU A 133 -7.22 28.94 -60.57
CA LEU A 133 -7.37 30.40 -60.64
C LEU A 133 -6.31 31.06 -61.54
N ALA A 134 -5.17 30.41 -61.75
CA ALA A 134 -4.11 30.87 -62.65
C ALA A 134 -4.42 30.63 -64.15
N ARG A 135 -5.59 30.07 -64.48
CA ARG A 135 -6.12 29.88 -65.83
C ARG A 135 -7.24 30.86 -66.11
#